data_AF-A0A938TT45-F1
#
_entry.id   AF-A0A938TT45-F1
#
_cell.length_a   1.000
_cell.length_b   1.000
_cell.length_c   1.000
_cell.angle_alpha   90.00
_cell.angle_beta   90.00
_cell.angle_gamma   90.00
#
_symmetry.space_group_name_H-M   'P 1'
#
loop_
_entity.id
_entity.type
_entity.pdbx_description
1 polymer ?
#
loop_
_entity_poly.entity_id
_entity_poly.type
_entity_poly.pdbx_seq_one_letter_code
_entity_poly.pdbx_strand_id
1 'polypeptide(L)' 'MPFEYVNVLEDDTGLERMLKISHGRRKIPVIVEGDSVTIGFDGS' A
#
# COMPACT_ATOMS: atom_id res chain seq x y z
N MET A 1 -17.59 2.01 3.94
CA MET A 1 -17.10 1.16 2.83
C MET A 1 -16.20 0.10 3.42
N PRO A 2 -16.36 -1.19 3.08
CA PRO A 2 -15.42 -2.21 3.53
C PRO A 2 -14.05 -1.96 2.87
N PHE A 3 -12.98 -1.99 3.66
CA PHE A 3 -11.60 -1.98 3.15
C PHE A 3 -10.86 -3.17 3.74
N GLU A 4 -9.89 -3.68 2.99
CA GLU A 4 -8.96 -4.69 3.48
C GLU A 4 -7.70 -3.99 4.00
N TYR A 5 -7.33 -4.27 5.23
CA TYR A 5 -6.07 -3.80 5.80
C TYR A 5 -5.03 -4.90 5.70
N VAL A 6 -3.90 -4.58 5.08
CA VAL A 6 -2.76 -5.49 4.94
C VAL A 6 -1.58 -4.92 5.71
N ASN A 7 -1.17 -5.59 6.79
CA ASN A 7 0.06 -5.25 7.47
C ASN A 7 1.27 -5.85 6.73
N VAL A 8 1.92 -5.03 5.90
CA VAL A 8 3.10 -5.43 5.13
C VAL A 8 4.35 -5.74 5.97
N LEU A 9 4.29 -5.54 7.30
CA LEU A 9 5.33 -6.04 8.21
C LEU A 9 5.14 -7.52 8.56
N GLU A 10 3.91 -8.02 8.47
CA GLU A 10 3.53 -9.39 8.85
C GLU A 10 3.14 -10.25 7.62
N ASP A 11 2.95 -9.62 6.46
CA ASP A 11 2.59 -10.27 5.20
C ASP A 11 3.62 -9.94 4.09
N ASP A 12 4.50 -10.91 3.82
CA ASP A 12 5.51 -10.82 2.76
C ASP A 12 4.89 -10.68 1.36
N THR A 13 3.74 -11.32 1.11
CA THR A 13 3.03 -11.21 -0.18
C THR A 13 2.42 -9.81 -0.33
N GLY A 14 1.86 -9.27 0.75
CA GLY A 14 1.40 -7.90 0.84
C GLY A 14 2.52 -6.89 0.59
N LEU A 15 3.70 -7.13 1.17
CA LEU A 15 4.90 -6.32 0.95
C LEU A 15 5.34 -6.35 -0.51
N GLU A 16 5.44 -7.52 -1.14
CA GLU A 16 5.82 -7.64 -2.55
C GLU A 16 4.84 -6.89 -3.47
N ARG A 17 3.53 -7.02 -3.22
CA ARG A 17 2.50 -6.27 -3.96
C ARG A 17 2.70 -4.77 -3.80
N MET A 18 2.91 -4.31 -2.56
CA MET A 18 3.14 -2.89 -2.29
C MET A 18 4.38 -2.36 -3.02
N LEU A 19 5.51 -3.07 -2.95
CA LEU A 19 6.76 -2.65 -3.60
C LEU A 19 6.64 -2.55 -5.12
N LYS A 20 5.87 -3.45 -5.75
CA LYS A 20 5.59 -3.36 -7.20
C LYS A 20 4.86 -2.07 -7.56
N ILE A 21 3.92 -1.65 -6.72
CA ILE A 21 3.10 -0.44 -6.91
C ILE A 21 3.92 0.83 -6.59
N SER A 22 4.76 0.79 -5.56
CA SER A 22 5.47 1.96 -5.03
C SER A 22 6.89 2.14 -5.56
N HIS A 23 7.22 1.54 -6.71
CA HIS A 23 8.54 1.58 -7.35
C HIS A 23 9.68 1.14 -6.41
N GLY A 24 9.44 0.07 -5.64
CA GLY A 24 10.43 -0.53 -4.73
C GLY A 24 10.67 0.26 -3.45
N ARG A 25 9.90 1.31 -3.16
CA ARG A 25 10.04 2.12 -1.93
C ARG A 25 8.90 1.86 -0.97
N ARG A 26 9.22 1.56 0.28
CA ARG A 26 8.22 1.38 1.34
C ARG A 26 7.66 2.74 1.82
N LYS A 27 6.82 3.38 1.01
CA LYS A 27 6.09 4.61 1.34
C LYS A 27 4.66 4.26 1.74
N ILE A 28 4.39 4.23 3.04
CA ILE A 28 3.08 3.87 3.60
C ILE A 28 2.26 5.12 3.97
N PRO A 29 0.91 5.01 4.00
CA PRO A 29 0.11 3.91 3.45
C PRO A 29 0.12 3.89 1.91
N VAL A 30 -0.16 2.72 1.31
CA VAL A 30 -0.51 2.59 -0.11
C VAL A 30 -1.97 2.19 -0.19
N ILE A 31 -2.79 3.04 -0.82
CA ILE A 31 -4.23 2.88 -0.94
C ILE A 31 -4.54 2.60 -2.41
N VAL A 32 -5.28 1.52 -2.67
CA VAL A 32 -5.70 1.10 -4.02
C VAL A 32 -7.21 1.12 -4.08
N GLU A 33 -7.76 1.94 -4.95
CA GLU A 33 -9.19 2.12 -5.18
C GLU A 33 -9.49 1.99 -6.67
N GLY A 34 -9.80 0.77 -7.11
CA GLY A 34 -9.93 0.45 -8.54
C GLY A 34 -8.61 0.72 -9.27
N ASP A 35 -8.66 1.60 -10.26
CA ASP A 35 -7.47 2.02 -11.04
C ASP A 35 -6.66 3.14 -10.36
N SER A 36 -7.14 3.66 -9.24
CA SER A 36 -6.48 4.76 -8.51
C SER A 36 -5.52 4.23 -7.45
N VAL A 37 -4.31 4.77 -7.44
CA VAL A 37 -3.26 4.42 -6.48
C VAL A 37 -2.78 5.69 -5.77
N THR A 38 -2.87 5.70 -4.44
CA THR A 38 -2.31 6.76 -3.58
C THR A 38 -1.16 6.18 -2.77
N ILE A 39 0.02 6.81 -2.82
CA ILE A 39 1.24 6.33 -2.14
C ILE A 39 1.74 7.39 -1.17
N GLY A 40 1.96 7.01 0.09
CA GLY A 40 2.54 7.89 1.10
C GLY A 40 1.60 9.05 1.41
N PHE A 41 0.57 8.78 2.20
CA PHE A 41 -0.27 9.83 2.77
C PHE A 41 0.49 10.53 3.90
N ASP A 42 1.06 11.70 3.61
CA ASP A 42 1.64 12.59 4.61
C ASP A 42 0.48 13.31 5.30
N GLY A 43 -0.07 12.68 6.34
CA GLY A 43 -1.15 13.26 7.12
C GLY A 43 -0.73 14.63 7.64
N SER A 44 -1.39 15.68 7.16
CA SER A 44 -1.35 17.01 7.79
C SER A 44 -2.44 17.09 8.84
#